data_AF-A0AAN5CBZ4-F1
#
_entry.id   AF-A0AAN5CBZ4-F1
#
_cell.length_a   1.000
_cell.length_b   1.000
_cell.length_c   1.000
_cell.angle_alpha   90.00
_cell.angle_beta   90.00
_cell.angle_gamma   90.00
#
_symmetry.space_group_name_H-M   'P 1'
#
loop_
_entity.id
_entity.type
_entity.pdbx_description
1 polymer ?
#
loop_
_entity_poly.entity_id
_entity_poly.type
_entity_poly.pdbx_seq_one_letter_code
_entity_poly.pdbx_strand_id
1 'polypeptide(L)'
;MVDIVLYIDIHAHSQKTNSFLYGNPSNLENHKDRKLWLPYALSSVADDFSLAYTQFNKDADKEGTGRRAMGSVLSCECFTLEVSFFSYRPSDSLTAKPIPYLSCKYESLGEHLCLAVKSYVESLRNELSLSLVNTINCLLKKTKQLRGL
;
A
#
# COMPACT_ATOMS: atom_id res chain seq x y z
N MET A 1 17.13 3.44 -16.71
CA MET A 1 16.46 4.13 -15.60
C MET A 1 15.76 3.07 -14.78
N VAL A 2 16.07 2.95 -13.49
CA VAL A 2 15.37 2.02 -12.59
C VAL A 2 14.11 2.73 -12.13
N ASP A 3 12.95 2.15 -12.39
CA ASP A 3 11.67 2.69 -11.93
C ASP A 3 11.28 2.01 -10.61
N ILE A 4 11.13 2.79 -9.55
CA ILE A 4 10.71 2.30 -8.23
C ILE A 4 9.20 2.49 -8.16
N VAL A 5 8.47 1.38 -8.10
CA VAL A 5 6.99 1.39 -8.10
C VAL A 5 6.37 1.39 -6.70
N LEU A 6 7.15 1.03 -5.68
CA LEU A 6 6.73 0.91 -4.29
C LEU A 6 7.96 0.94 -3.36
N TYR A 7 7.85 1.64 -2.23
CA TYR A 7 8.84 1.64 -1.16
C TYR A 7 8.20 1.21 0.17
N ILE A 8 8.81 0.27 0.87
CA ILE A 8 8.35 -0.23 2.18
C ILE A 8 9.52 -0.29 3.16
N ASP A 9 9.40 0.46 4.25
CA ASP A 9 10.31 0.48 5.39
C ASP A 9 9.75 -0.41 6.49
N ILE A 10 10.42 -1.51 6.86
CA ILE A 10 9.87 -2.53 7.76
C ILE A 10 10.41 -2.33 9.17
N HIS A 11 9.50 -2.23 10.15
CA HIS A 11 9.79 -1.98 11.55
C HIS A 11 8.98 -2.89 12.46
N ALA A 12 9.44 -2.98 13.70
CA ALA A 12 8.70 -3.61 14.78
C ALA A 12 8.18 -2.55 15.76
N HIS A 13 6.98 -2.77 16.29
CA HIS A 13 6.23 -1.79 17.07
C HIS A 13 5.93 -2.31 18.48
N SER A 14 6.35 -1.56 19.49
CA SER A 14 6.38 -1.96 20.91
C SER A 14 5.17 -1.53 21.73
N GLN A 15 4.11 -1.03 21.11
CA GLN A 15 2.91 -0.58 21.85
C GLN A 15 1.59 -1.08 21.27
N LYS A 16 1.54 -1.28 19.95
CA LYS A 16 0.32 -1.71 19.23
C LYS A 16 0.43 -3.20 18.94
N THR A 17 -0.72 -3.87 18.95
CA THR A 17 -0.86 -5.25 18.45
C THR A 17 -0.97 -5.23 16.93
N ASN A 18 -0.94 -6.42 16.31
CA ASN A 18 -1.13 -6.61 14.86
C ASN A 18 0.01 -6.02 14.01
N SER A 19 -0.04 -6.27 12.71
CA SER A 19 0.74 -5.54 11.71
C SER A 19 -0.11 -4.44 11.06
N PHE A 20 0.49 -3.32 10.67
CA PHE A 20 -0.24 -2.18 10.07
C PHE A 20 0.70 -1.26 9.30
N LEU A 21 0.15 -0.40 8.45
CA LEU A 21 0.93 0.55 7.66
C LEU A 21 0.82 1.98 8.17
N TYR A 22 1.92 2.71 8.13
CA TYR A 22 1.89 4.16 8.00
C TYR A 22 2.22 4.56 6.56
N GLY A 23 1.33 5.27 5.90
CA GLY A 23 1.56 5.84 4.57
C GLY A 23 1.64 7.37 4.60
N ASN A 24 2.07 7.95 3.48
CA ASN A 24 1.96 9.40 3.27
C ASN A 24 0.56 9.74 2.72
N PRO A 25 -0.01 10.90 3.08
CA PRO A 25 -1.24 11.36 2.45
C PRO A 25 -0.99 11.69 0.97
N SER A 26 -1.91 11.29 0.10
CA SER A 26 -1.89 11.65 -1.32
C SER A 26 -1.97 13.17 -1.47
N ASN A 27 -1.01 13.77 -2.17
CA ASN A 27 -1.05 15.20 -2.54
C ASN A 27 -1.94 15.47 -3.77
N LEU A 28 -2.35 14.42 -4.48
CA LEU A 28 -3.13 14.49 -5.73
C LEU A 28 -4.45 13.75 -5.56
N GLU A 29 -5.56 14.42 -5.88
CA GLU A 29 -6.93 13.89 -5.84
C GLU A 29 -7.07 12.53 -6.56
N ASN A 30 -6.37 12.37 -7.69
CA ASN A 30 -6.49 11.18 -8.56
C ASN A 30 -5.75 9.93 -8.04
N HIS A 31 -4.91 10.04 -7.00
CA HIS A 31 -4.17 8.91 -6.42
C HIS A 31 -4.65 8.55 -5.01
N LYS A 32 -5.80 9.11 -4.57
CA LYS A 32 -6.39 8.78 -3.27
C LYS A 32 -6.66 7.28 -3.13
N ASP A 33 -6.99 6.61 -4.23
CA ASP A 33 -7.33 5.18 -4.22
C ASP A 33 -6.09 4.29 -4.22
N ARG A 34 -5.02 4.68 -4.94
CA ARG A 34 -3.82 3.85 -5.11
C ARG A 34 -3.10 3.56 -3.79
N LYS A 35 -3.00 4.55 -2.91
CA LYS A 35 -2.41 4.38 -1.57
C LYS A 35 -3.15 3.34 -0.70
N LEU A 36 -4.41 3.03 -1.03
CA LEU A 36 -5.21 2.04 -0.31
C LEU A 36 -5.05 0.62 -0.85
N TRP A 37 -4.51 0.45 -2.07
CA TRP A 37 -4.40 -0.87 -2.70
C TRP A 37 -3.53 -1.83 -1.90
N LEU A 38 -2.35 -1.39 -1.43
CA LEU A 38 -1.48 -2.23 -0.63
C LEU A 38 -2.11 -2.59 0.74
N PRO A 39 -2.66 -1.63 1.53
CA PRO A 39 -3.40 -1.96 2.74
C PRO A 39 -4.54 -2.97 2.53
N TYR A 40 -5.35 -2.79 1.47
CA TYR A 40 -6.44 -3.73 1.18
C TYR A 40 -5.91 -5.10 0.77
N ALA A 41 -4.87 -5.14 -0.08
CA ALA A 41 -4.24 -6.40 -0.48
C ALA A 41 -3.65 -7.14 0.73
N LEU A 42 -3.00 -6.45 1.67
CA LEU A 42 -2.52 -7.06 2.91
C LEU A 42 -3.66 -7.59 3.77
N SER A 43 -4.73 -6.80 3.95
CA SER A 43 -5.88 -7.20 4.76
C SER A 43 -6.60 -8.44 4.24
N SER A 44 -6.50 -8.74 2.94
CA SER A 44 -7.14 -9.90 2.35
C SER A 44 -6.32 -11.19 2.46
N VAL A 45 -5.01 -11.09 2.70
CA VAL A 45 -4.10 -12.26 2.79
C VAL A 45 -3.52 -12.47 4.19
N ALA A 46 -3.40 -11.43 5.01
CA ALA A 46 -2.82 -11.48 6.35
C ALA A 46 -3.88 -11.21 7.42
N ASP A 47 -4.27 -12.25 8.17
CA ASP A 47 -5.21 -12.15 9.28
C ASP A 47 -4.65 -11.33 10.46
N ASP A 48 -3.33 -11.15 10.56
CA ASP A 48 -2.71 -10.28 11.55
C ASP A 48 -2.62 -8.82 11.12
N PHE A 49 -2.96 -8.48 9.88
CA PHE A 49 -2.93 -7.11 9.38
C PHE A 49 -4.17 -6.32 9.83
N SER A 50 -3.94 -5.09 10.27
CA SER A 50 -4.96 -4.18 10.77
C SER A 50 -5.17 -2.98 9.85
N LEU A 51 -6.31 -2.95 9.18
CA LEU A 51 -6.75 -1.75 8.45
C LEU A 51 -7.09 -0.63 9.43
N ALA A 52 -7.63 -0.97 10.62
CA ALA A 52 -8.00 0.01 11.63
C ALA A 52 -6.79 0.77 12.19
N TYR A 53 -5.63 0.11 12.32
CA TYR A 53 -4.39 0.77 12.76
C TYR A 53 -3.60 1.41 11.62
N THR A 54 -3.96 1.16 10.37
CA THR A 54 -3.32 1.75 9.21
C THR A 54 -3.68 3.23 9.08
N GLN A 55 -2.68 4.10 8.95
CA GLN A 55 -2.87 5.55 8.94
C GLN A 55 -2.07 6.23 7.84
N PHE A 56 -2.61 7.34 7.34
CA PHE A 56 -1.96 8.20 6.36
C PHE A 56 -1.76 9.58 6.97
N ASN A 57 -0.54 9.92 7.36
CA ASN A 57 -0.25 11.16 8.06
C ASN A 57 1.03 11.83 7.56
N LYS A 58 1.12 13.14 7.82
CA LYS A 58 2.27 13.98 7.47
C LYS A 58 2.75 14.83 8.64
N ASP A 59 2.59 14.32 9.86
CA ASP A 59 2.92 15.02 11.10
C ASP A 59 4.39 15.48 11.08
N ALA A 60 4.66 16.68 11.61
CA ALA A 60 5.99 17.30 11.59
C ALA A 60 7.02 16.43 12.32
N ASP A 61 6.63 15.82 13.45
CA ASP A 61 7.47 14.91 14.24
C ASP A 61 7.86 13.63 13.50
N LYS A 62 7.29 13.39 12.31
CA LYS A 62 7.57 12.22 11.46
C LYS A 62 8.37 12.58 10.20
N GLU A 63 8.80 13.83 10.01
CA GLU A 63 9.57 14.25 8.84
C GLU A 63 10.86 13.45 8.63
N GLY A 64 11.51 13.02 9.71
CA GLY A 64 12.72 12.19 9.65
C GLY A 64 12.50 10.70 9.37
N THR A 65 11.27 10.23 9.18
CA THR A 65 11.00 8.80 8.93
C THR A 65 11.35 8.40 7.49
N GLY A 66 11.74 7.14 7.29
CA GLY A 66 12.13 6.62 5.97
C GLY A 66 11.07 6.88 4.89
N ARG A 67 9.79 6.60 5.18
CA ARG A 67 8.69 6.86 4.22
C ARG A 67 8.56 8.35 3.83
N ARG A 68 8.87 9.28 4.74
CA ARG A 68 8.73 10.73 4.51
C ARG A 68 9.89 11.26 3.70
N ALA A 69 11.10 10.86 4.05
CA ALA A 69 12.30 11.17 3.29
C ALA A 69 12.18 10.63 1.85
N MET A 70 11.88 9.33 1.70
CA MET A 70 11.79 8.70 0.39
C MET A 70 10.59 9.20 -0.42
N GLY A 71 9.44 9.48 0.22
CA GLY A 71 8.28 10.05 -0.46
C GLY A 71 8.47 11.48 -0.99
N SER A 72 9.54 12.18 -0.58
CA SER A 72 9.90 13.49 -1.13
C SER A 72 10.77 13.40 -2.39
N VAL A 73 11.41 12.24 -2.62
CA VAL A 73 12.35 12.01 -3.73
C VAL A 73 11.78 11.04 -4.76
N LEU A 74 11.01 10.05 -4.32
CA LEU A 74 10.40 9.02 -5.16
C LEU A 74 9.00 9.44 -5.62
N SER A 75 8.65 9.05 -6.84
CA SER A 75 7.31 9.24 -7.40
C SER A 75 6.38 8.03 -7.16
N CYS A 76 6.60 7.29 -6.07
CA CYS A 76 5.85 6.09 -5.72
C CYS A 76 5.23 6.17 -4.33
N GLU A 77 4.29 5.26 -4.04
CA GLU A 77 3.78 5.11 -2.68
C GLU A 77 4.91 4.64 -1.75
N CYS A 78 5.01 5.30 -0.59
CA CYS A 78 6.03 5.02 0.42
C CYS A 78 5.34 4.70 1.75
N PHE A 79 5.64 3.52 2.29
CA PHE A 79 5.05 3.03 3.52
C PHE A 79 6.09 2.68 4.58
N THR A 80 5.67 2.73 5.83
CA THR A 80 6.31 2.01 6.93
C THR A 80 5.39 0.86 7.32
N LEU A 81 5.86 -0.38 7.26
CA LEU A 81 5.16 -1.55 7.80
C LEU A 81 5.63 -1.77 9.24
N GLU A 82 4.70 -1.67 10.17
CA GLU A 82 4.93 -1.86 11.60
C GLU A 82 4.36 -3.22 12.01
N VAL A 83 5.14 -4.00 12.77
CA VAL A 83 4.74 -5.33 13.23
C VAL A 83 4.86 -5.45 14.75
N SER A 84 3.81 -5.89 15.43
CA SER A 84 3.81 -5.97 16.90
C SER A 84 4.90 -6.89 17.47
N PHE A 85 5.58 -6.43 18.51
CA PHE A 85 6.46 -7.29 19.32
C PHE A 85 5.72 -8.31 20.20
N PHE A 86 4.41 -8.14 20.44
CA PHE A 86 3.70 -8.91 21.47
C PHE A 86 2.69 -9.89 20.91
N SER A 87 1.69 -9.37 20.20
CA SER A 87 0.52 -10.16 19.82
C SER A 87 -0.24 -9.55 18.65
N TYR A 88 -1.11 -10.35 18.06
CA TYR A 88 -2.10 -9.90 17.10
C TYR A 88 -3.49 -10.43 17.46
N ARG A 89 -4.51 -9.75 16.95
CA ARG A 89 -5.90 -10.25 16.94
C ARG A 89 -6.28 -10.60 15.50
N PRO A 90 -6.65 -11.85 15.20
CA PRO A 90 -7.05 -12.23 13.86
C PRO A 90 -8.19 -11.36 13.32
N SER A 91 -8.01 -10.84 12.11
CA SER A 91 -8.97 -10.03 11.35
C SER A 91 -9.53 -8.85 12.14
N ASP A 92 -8.69 -8.17 12.93
CA ASP A 92 -9.08 -7.05 13.81
C ASP A 92 -10.24 -7.38 14.77
N SER A 93 -10.48 -8.66 15.07
CA SER A 93 -11.61 -9.07 15.91
C SER A 93 -11.43 -8.59 17.35
N LEU A 94 -12.27 -7.64 17.76
CA LEU A 94 -12.28 -7.08 19.12
C LEU A 94 -12.63 -8.13 20.19
N THR A 95 -13.31 -9.21 19.79
CA THR A 95 -13.72 -10.31 20.69
C THR A 95 -12.73 -11.48 20.69
N ALA A 96 -11.84 -11.55 19.69
CA ALA A 96 -10.80 -12.58 19.66
C ALA A 96 -9.76 -12.35 20.76
N LYS A 97 -9.30 -13.45 21.36
CA LYS A 97 -8.18 -13.41 22.29
C LYS A 97 -6.90 -13.05 21.53
N PRO A 98 -6.04 -12.15 22.05
CA PRO A 98 -4.74 -11.87 21.46
C PRO A 98 -3.89 -13.15 21.38
N ILE A 99 -3.26 -13.36 20.23
CA ILE A 99 -2.34 -14.49 19.98
C ILE A 99 -0.92 -13.93 19.99
N PRO A 100 0.03 -14.56 20.71
CA PRO A 100 1.43 -14.12 20.71
C PRO A 100 2.02 -14.04 19.30
N TYR A 101 2.79 -12.99 19.04
CA TYR A 101 3.45 -12.78 17.75
C TYR A 101 4.82 -13.49 17.77
N LEU A 102 4.87 -14.69 17.19
CA LEU A 102 6.04 -15.57 17.19
C LEU A 102 6.80 -15.52 15.86
N SER A 103 8.02 -16.10 15.82
CA SER A 103 8.87 -16.15 14.63
C SER A 103 8.16 -16.64 13.37
N CYS A 104 7.42 -17.75 13.48
CA CYS A 104 6.64 -18.30 12.37
C CYS A 104 5.57 -17.32 11.84
N LYS A 105 5.07 -16.42 12.70
CA LYS A 105 4.10 -15.43 12.28
C LYS A 105 4.76 -14.27 11.52
N TYR A 106 5.96 -13.85 11.91
CA TYR A 106 6.74 -12.88 11.12
C TYR A 106 7.09 -13.43 9.74
N GLU A 107 7.46 -14.72 9.66
CA GLU A 107 7.73 -15.40 8.38
C GLU A 107 6.48 -15.44 7.49
N SER A 108 5.33 -15.86 8.06
CA SER A 108 4.05 -15.86 7.36
C SER A 108 3.63 -14.46 6.89
N LEU A 109 3.83 -13.42 7.70
CA LEU A 109 3.58 -12.04 7.26
C LEU A 109 4.48 -11.63 6.10
N GLY A 110 5.74 -12.08 6.08
CA GLY A 110 6.65 -11.85 4.96
C GLY A 110 6.17 -12.48 3.65
N GLU A 111 5.62 -13.69 3.71
CA GLU A 111 4.98 -14.35 2.56
C GLU A 111 3.74 -13.57 2.09
N HIS A 112 2.86 -13.21 3.02
CA HIS A 112 1.67 -12.41 2.72
C HIS A 112 2.01 -11.04 2.15
N LEU A 113 3.10 -10.41 2.61
CA LEU A 113 3.59 -9.15 2.04
C LEU A 113 3.99 -9.33 0.57
N CYS A 114 4.68 -10.41 0.23
CA CYS A 114 5.02 -10.71 -1.17
C CYS A 114 3.76 -10.86 -2.05
N LEU A 115 2.73 -11.54 -1.54
CA LEU A 115 1.45 -11.71 -2.24
C LEU A 115 0.72 -10.37 -2.42
N ALA A 116 0.71 -9.53 -1.38
CA ALA A 116 0.09 -8.21 -1.45
C ALA A 116 0.83 -7.28 -2.42
N VAL A 117 2.18 -7.30 -2.43
CA VAL A 117 2.99 -6.55 -3.40
C VAL A 117 2.72 -7.02 -4.83
N LYS A 118 2.58 -8.32 -5.06
CA LYS A 118 2.20 -8.86 -6.36
C LYS A 118 0.84 -8.29 -6.81
N SER A 119 -0.18 -8.34 -5.95
CA SER A 119 -1.52 -7.80 -6.24
C SER A 119 -1.50 -6.29 -6.52
N TYR A 120 -0.70 -5.55 -5.76
CA TYR A 120 -0.47 -4.12 -5.99
C TYR A 120 0.14 -3.85 -7.37
N VAL A 121 1.19 -4.57 -7.77
CA VAL A 121 1.85 -4.42 -9.08
C VAL A 121 0.93 -4.83 -10.23
N GLU A 122 0.12 -5.86 -10.06
CA GLU A 122 -0.90 -6.26 -11.04
C GLU A 122 -1.95 -5.14 -11.23
N SER A 123 -2.37 -4.50 -10.13
CA SER A 123 -3.31 -3.38 -10.16
C SER A 123 -2.73 -2.16 -10.89
N LEU A 124 -1.45 -1.84 -10.66
CA LEU A 124 -0.72 -0.80 -11.40
C LEU A 124 -0.69 -1.08 -12.91
N ARG A 125 -0.38 -2.32 -13.31
CA ARG A 125 -0.33 -2.71 -14.73
C ARG A 125 -1.69 -2.60 -15.39
N ASN A 126 -2.75 -2.96 -14.68
CA ASN A 126 -4.13 -2.86 -15.17
C ASN A 126 -4.55 -1.40 -15.36
N GLU A 127 -4.25 -0.53 -14.39
CA GLU A 127 -4.52 0.91 -14.50
C GLU A 127 -3.81 1.53 -15.72
N LEU A 128 -2.52 1.22 -15.91
CA LEU A 128 -1.74 1.68 -17.05
C LEU A 128 -2.34 1.19 -18.38
N SER A 129 -2.75 -0.08 -18.43
CA SER A 129 -3.36 -0.68 -19.62
C SER A 129 -4.69 0.01 -19.98
N LEU A 130 -5.54 0.28 -18.99
CA LEU A 130 -6.81 1.01 -19.18
C LEU A 130 -6.56 2.45 -19.66
N SER A 131 -5.58 3.14 -19.08
CA SER A 131 -5.20 4.51 -19.48
C SER A 131 -4.75 4.57 -20.95
N LEU A 132 -3.92 3.62 -21.38
CA LEU A 132 -3.47 3.51 -22.77
C LEU A 132 -4.64 3.25 -23.73
N VAL A 133 -5.51 2.29 -23.41
CA VAL A 133 -6.71 1.98 -24.22
C VAL A 133 -7.61 3.22 -24.35
N ASN A 134 -7.87 3.93 -23.25
CA ASN A 134 -8.68 5.14 -23.25
C ASN A 134 -8.07 6.26 -24.10
N THR A 135 -6.75 6.44 -24.01
CA THR A 135 -6.02 7.43 -24.80
C THR A 135 -6.09 7.12 -26.30
N ILE A 136 -5.84 5.86 -26.69
CA ILE A 136 -5.96 5.41 -28.09
C ILE A 136 -7.38 5.64 -28.60
N ASN A 137 -8.40 5.25 -27.84
CA ASN A 137 -9.80 5.47 -28.22
C ASN A 137 -10.15 6.95 -28.40
N CYS A 138 -9.61 7.84 -27.57
CA CYS A 138 -9.79 9.28 -27.71
C CYS A 138 -9.14 9.82 -29.01
N LEU A 139 -7.91 9.38 -29.31
CA LEU A 139 -7.20 9.75 -30.54
C LEU A 139 -7.93 9.23 -31.80
N LEU A 140 -8.44 8.00 -31.76
CA LEU A 140 -9.23 7.42 -32.85
C LEU A 140 -10.53 8.20 -33.09
N LYS A 141 -11.20 8.67 -32.03
CA LYS A 141 -12.39 9.53 -32.15
C LYS A 141 -12.05 10.88 -32.79
N LYS A 142 -10.96 11.53 -32.36
CA LYS A 142 -10.50 12.81 -32.93
C LYS A 142 -10.10 12.69 -34.40
N THR A 143 -9.40 11.62 -34.77
CA THR A 143 -8.99 11.39 -36.17
C THR A 143 -10.17 11.10 -37.09
N LYS A 144 -11.23 10.44 -36.62
CA LYS A 144 -12.49 10.29 -37.37
C LYS A 144 -13.17 11.65 -37.61
N GLN A 145 -13.30 12.48 -36.57
CA GLN A 145 -13.87 13.84 -36.68
C GLN A 145 -13.10 14.74 -37.66
N LEU A 146 -11.77 14.65 -37.68
CA LEU A 146 -10.93 15.43 -38.59
C LEU A 146 -11.01 14.97 -40.05
N ARG A 147 -11.46 13.74 -40.33
CA ARG A 147 -11.57 13.18 -41.68
C ARG A 147 -12.94 13.41 -42.34
N GLY A 148 -13.87 14.09 -41.69
CA GLY A 148 -15.16 14.45 -42.29
C GLY A 148 -16.04 13.26 -42.70
N LEU A 149 -16.01 12.17 -41.92
CA LEU A 149 -16.99 11.08 -41.93
C LEU A 149 -17.83 11.14 -40.64
#